data_AF-A0A1B4XZ71-F1
#
_entry.id   AF-A0A1B4XZ71-F1
#
_cell.length_a   1.000
_cell.length_b   1.000
_cell.length_c   1.000
_cell.angle_alpha   90.00
_cell.angle_beta   90.00
_cell.angle_gamma   90.00
#
_symmetry.space_group_name_H-M   'P 1'
#
loop_
_entity.id
_entity.type
_entity.pdbx_description
1 polymer ?
#
loop_
_entity_poly.entity_id
_entity_poly.type
_entity_poly.pdbx_seq_one_letter_code
_entity_poly.pdbx_strand_id
1 'polypeptide(L)'
;MKRWMTALIAVVVLGLSASAGVGAWLLARNSDPQRPEISLYSHGHLTRVGPYTYCDVLRLDECQTPQTQGELPVTERYPVQLSVPQVISRAPWRLLQLYDDPTNTTAVIFRPNSRLAVTIPTVDPQRGRLTGVVVQLLTLVVDPSGELREAPHAEWSMRVVF
;
A
#
# COMPACT_ATOMS: atom_id res chain seq x y z
N MET A 1 -22.64 -13.93 -55.61
CA MET A 1 -22.02 -14.75 -54.54
C MET A 1 -20.96 -14.02 -53.71
N LYS A 2 -20.13 -13.16 -54.30
CA LYS A 2 -19.05 -12.47 -53.56
C LYS A 2 -19.53 -11.52 -52.43
N ARG A 3 -20.66 -10.84 -52.62
CA ARG A 3 -21.21 -9.84 -51.67
C ARG A 3 -21.82 -10.45 -50.40
N TRP A 4 -22.43 -11.64 -50.50
CA TRP A 4 -23.00 -12.34 -49.32
C TRP A 4 -21.88 -12.92 -48.46
N MET A 5 -20.82 -13.41 -49.09
CA MET A 5 -19.65 -13.94 -48.40
C MET A 5 -18.89 -12.83 -47.66
N THR A 6 -18.72 -11.64 -48.26
CA THR A 6 -18.13 -10.48 -47.57
C THR A 6 -19.00 -9.99 -46.41
N ALA A 7 -20.34 -10.03 -46.54
CA ALA A 7 -21.23 -9.63 -45.47
C ALA A 7 -21.14 -10.60 -44.27
N LEU A 8 -21.11 -11.91 -44.52
CA LEU A 8 -20.93 -12.91 -43.46
C LEU A 8 -19.58 -12.77 -42.76
N ILE A 9 -18.49 -12.56 -43.50
CA ILE A 9 -17.17 -12.36 -42.90
C ILE A 9 -17.17 -11.11 -42.02
N ALA A 10 -17.75 -9.99 -42.49
CA ALA A 10 -17.85 -8.78 -41.69
C ALA A 10 -18.64 -8.99 -40.39
N VAL A 11 -19.77 -9.70 -40.45
CA VAL A 11 -20.57 -10.02 -39.26
C VAL A 11 -19.80 -10.90 -38.28
N VAL A 12 -19.09 -11.91 -38.76
CA VAL A 12 -18.26 -12.80 -37.92
C VAL A 12 -17.14 -12.02 -37.24
N VAL A 13 -16.43 -11.15 -37.98
CA VAL A 13 -15.34 -10.33 -37.44
C VAL A 13 -15.86 -9.34 -36.39
N LEU A 14 -17.01 -8.69 -36.65
CA LEU A 14 -17.63 -7.79 -35.69
C LEU A 14 -18.08 -8.52 -34.43
N GLY A 15 -18.69 -9.70 -34.57
CA GLY A 15 -19.07 -10.55 -33.45
C GLY A 15 -17.88 -10.97 -32.60
N LEU A 16 -16.80 -11.45 -33.23
CA LEU A 16 -15.57 -11.82 -32.54
C LEU A 16 -14.94 -10.63 -31.81
N SER A 17 -14.88 -9.46 -32.45
CA SER A 17 -14.31 -8.24 -31.85
C SER A 17 -15.11 -7.77 -30.64
N ALA A 18 -16.45 -7.77 -30.74
CA ALA A 18 -17.32 -7.41 -29.63
C ALA A 18 -17.18 -8.39 -28.45
N SER A 19 -17.14 -9.70 -28.73
CA SER A 19 -16.98 -10.72 -27.70
C SER A 19 -15.62 -10.63 -27.00
N ALA A 20 -14.53 -10.37 -27.73
CA ALA A 20 -13.21 -10.15 -27.16
C ALA A 20 -13.17 -8.87 -26.30
N GLY A 21 -13.81 -7.79 -26.75
CA GLY A 21 -13.92 -6.54 -25.99
C GLY A 21 -14.67 -6.71 -24.68
N VAL A 22 -15.81 -7.40 -24.70
CA VAL A 22 -16.59 -7.72 -23.49
C VAL A 22 -15.82 -8.66 -22.57
N GLY A 23 -15.15 -9.67 -23.11
CA GLY A 23 -14.32 -10.59 -22.33
C GLY A 23 -13.17 -9.89 -21.62
N ALA A 24 -12.42 -9.04 -22.33
CA ALA A 24 -11.34 -8.24 -21.74
C ALA A 24 -11.86 -7.28 -20.66
N TRP A 25 -13.01 -6.65 -20.87
CA TRP A 25 -13.63 -5.76 -19.90
C TRP A 25 -14.12 -6.49 -18.64
N LEU A 26 -14.70 -7.68 -18.77
CA LEU A 26 -15.11 -8.51 -17.62
C LEU A 26 -13.91 -8.96 -16.79
N LEU A 27 -12.81 -9.36 -17.44
CA LEU A 27 -11.57 -9.72 -16.76
C LEU A 27 -10.94 -8.52 -16.05
N ALA A 28 -10.93 -7.34 -16.67
CA ALA A 28 -10.46 -6.11 -16.04
C ALA A 28 -11.35 -5.68 -14.86
N ARG A 29 -12.67 -5.90 -14.93
CA ARG A 29 -13.60 -5.63 -13.82
C ARG A 29 -13.40 -6.54 -12.61
N ASN A 30 -12.97 -7.78 -12.83
CA ASN A 30 -12.75 -8.77 -11.78
C ASN A 30 -11.35 -8.71 -11.17
N SER A 31 -10.54 -7.71 -11.52
CA SER A 31 -9.30 -7.45 -10.79
C SER A 31 -9.68 -6.90 -9.41
N ASP A 32 -9.42 -7.69 -8.37
CA ASP A 32 -9.58 -7.28 -6.97
C ASP A 32 -8.99 -5.88 -6.78
N PRO A 33 -9.64 -4.92 -6.06
CA PRO A 33 -9.13 -3.57 -5.95
C PRO A 33 -7.70 -3.61 -5.43
N GLN A 34 -6.74 -3.40 -6.32
CA GLN A 34 -5.34 -3.56 -6.02
C GLN A 34 -4.98 -2.52 -4.95
N ARG A 35 -4.90 -2.97 -3.70
CA ARG A 35 -4.65 -2.08 -2.56
C ARG A 35 -3.28 -1.45 -2.77
N PRO A 36 -3.09 -0.17 -2.39
CA PRO A 36 -1.81 0.46 -2.62
C PRO A 36 -0.71 -0.28 -1.87
N GLU A 37 0.39 -0.54 -2.57
CA GLU A 37 1.60 -1.09 -1.97
C GLU A 37 2.56 0.05 -1.62
N ILE A 38 3.30 -0.12 -0.52
CA ILE A 38 4.48 0.70 -0.25
C ILE A 38 5.73 -0.04 -0.71
N SER A 39 6.79 0.71 -1.01
CA SER A 39 8.08 0.16 -1.40
C SER A 39 9.15 0.56 -0.40
N LEU A 40 9.95 -0.39 0.06
CA LEU A 40 11.16 -0.11 0.82
C LEU A 40 12.37 -0.68 0.09
N TYR A 41 13.42 0.13 -0.01
CA TYR A 41 14.67 -0.22 -0.65
C TYR A 41 15.85 -0.02 0.30
N SER A 42 16.78 -0.95 0.33
CA SER A 42 18.11 -0.76 0.93
C SER A 42 19.12 -1.63 0.20
N HIS A 43 20.27 -1.05 -0.17
CA HIS A 43 21.43 -1.76 -0.70
C HIS A 43 21.13 -2.90 -1.71
N GLY A 44 20.44 -2.59 -2.81
CA GLY A 44 20.13 -3.59 -3.85
C GLY A 44 18.92 -4.49 -3.55
N HIS A 45 18.35 -4.41 -2.35
CA HIS A 45 17.11 -5.12 -1.99
C HIS A 45 15.92 -4.18 -2.06
N LEU A 46 14.87 -4.61 -2.75
CA LEU A 46 13.59 -3.91 -2.87
C LEU A 46 12.46 -4.86 -2.45
N THR A 47 11.67 -4.45 -1.47
CA THR A 47 10.48 -5.17 -1.05
C THR A 47 9.26 -4.26 -1.24
N ARG A 48 8.22 -4.79 -1.89
CA ARG A 48 6.90 -4.15 -1.95
C ARG A 48 5.94 -4.92 -1.05
N VAL A 49 5.12 -4.20 -0.32
CA VAL A 49 4.15 -4.81 0.59
C VAL A 49 2.82 -4.08 0.50
N GLY A 50 1.74 -4.85 0.39
CA GLY A 50 0.38 -4.37 0.56
C GLY A 50 0.06 -4.08 2.03
N PRO A 51 -1.18 -3.66 2.34
CA PRO A 51 -1.56 -3.37 3.72
C PRO A 51 -1.61 -4.65 4.58
N TYR A 52 -1.10 -4.55 5.80
CA TYR A 52 -1.28 -5.52 6.87
C TYR A 52 -2.74 -5.56 7.33
N THR A 53 -3.36 -4.38 7.43
CA THR A 53 -4.79 -4.17 7.70
C THR A 53 -5.33 -3.07 6.79
N TYR A 54 -6.52 -3.25 6.23
CA TYR A 54 -7.20 -2.23 5.44
C TYR A 54 -8.71 -2.30 5.67
N CYS A 55 -9.27 -1.24 6.23
CA CYS A 55 -10.68 -1.09 6.55
C CYS A 55 -11.34 -0.01 5.69
N ASP A 56 -12.67 -0.01 5.65
CA ASP A 56 -13.41 1.13 5.14
C ASP A 56 -13.15 2.38 6.01
N VAL A 57 -13.09 3.55 5.37
CA VAL A 57 -12.70 4.80 6.04
C VAL A 57 -13.79 5.27 7.03
N LEU A 58 -15.06 4.92 6.77
CA LEU A 58 -16.22 5.28 7.58
C LEU A 58 -16.67 4.13 8.50
N ARG A 59 -16.34 2.88 8.14
CA ARG A 59 -16.71 1.66 8.87
C ARG A 59 -15.47 0.80 9.19
N LEU A 60 -14.86 1.08 10.34
CA LEU A 60 -13.65 0.37 10.79
C LEU A 60 -13.92 -1.02 11.38
N ASP A 61 -15.18 -1.45 11.45
CA ASP A 61 -15.57 -2.82 11.70
C ASP A 61 -15.48 -3.70 10.44
N GLU A 62 -15.47 -3.08 9.25
CA GLU A 62 -15.30 -3.76 7.97
C GLU A 62 -13.82 -3.75 7.52
N CYS A 63 -13.01 -4.60 8.16
CA CYS A 63 -11.59 -4.72 7.87
C CYS A 63 -11.23 -5.98 7.09
N GLN A 64 -10.33 -5.82 6.12
CA GLN A 64 -9.51 -6.91 5.61
C GLN A 64 -8.20 -6.90 6.37
N THR A 65 -7.83 -8.04 6.94
CA THR A 65 -6.57 -8.20 7.69
C THR A 65 -5.76 -9.35 7.10
N PRO A 66 -5.13 -9.16 5.92
CA PRO A 66 -4.28 -10.18 5.32
C PRO A 66 -3.10 -10.60 6.21
N GLN A 67 -2.75 -9.76 7.20
CA GLN A 67 -1.57 -9.93 8.05
C GLN A 67 -0.26 -10.01 7.25
N THR A 68 -0.24 -9.42 6.06
CA THR A 68 0.93 -9.35 5.21
C THR A 68 1.97 -8.45 5.84
N GLN A 69 3.09 -9.04 6.27
CA GLN A 69 4.27 -8.31 6.72
C GLN A 69 5.39 -8.52 5.72
N GLY A 70 5.96 -7.42 5.22
CA GLY A 70 7.12 -7.47 4.34
C GLY A 70 8.40 -7.67 5.13
N GLU A 71 9.43 -8.20 4.47
CA GLU A 71 10.79 -8.28 5.01
C GLU A 71 11.77 -7.60 4.06
N LEU A 72 12.65 -6.78 4.61
CA LEU A 72 13.71 -6.12 3.86
C LEU A 72 15.08 -6.38 4.51
N PRO A 73 16.00 -7.05 3.78
CA PRO A 73 17.40 -7.12 4.19
C PRO A 73 18.04 -5.73 4.23
N VAL A 74 18.76 -5.44 5.31
CA VAL A 74 19.44 -4.16 5.52
C VAL A 74 20.85 -4.38 6.07
N THR A 75 21.63 -3.30 6.11
CA THR A 75 22.91 -3.26 6.83
C THR A 75 22.98 -1.97 7.63
N GLU A 76 23.90 -1.88 8.57
CA GLU A 76 24.11 -0.64 9.34
C GLU A 76 24.60 0.53 8.48
N ARG A 77 25.16 0.26 7.29
CA ARG A 77 25.79 1.28 6.43
C ARG A 77 24.79 1.99 5.52
N TYR A 78 23.75 1.28 5.07
CA TYR A 78 22.84 1.79 4.03
C TYR A 78 21.46 2.08 4.61
N PRO A 79 20.95 3.32 4.45
CA PRO A 79 19.63 3.68 4.96
C PRO A 79 18.53 2.98 4.17
N VAL A 80 17.36 2.85 4.81
CA VAL A 80 16.13 2.44 4.14
C VAL A 80 15.53 3.63 3.40
N GLN A 81 15.16 3.42 2.14
CA GLN A 81 14.38 4.35 1.35
C GLN A 81 12.94 3.85 1.27
N LEU A 82 12.05 4.50 2.02
CA LEU A 82 10.61 4.28 1.96
C LEU A 82 10.02 5.14 0.84
N SER A 83 9.17 4.57 0.01
CA SER A 83 8.32 5.28 -0.94
C SER A 83 6.86 4.85 -0.82
N VAL A 84 5.96 5.83 -0.84
CA VAL A 84 4.51 5.63 -0.84
C VAL A 84 3.90 6.13 -2.16
N PRO A 85 2.88 5.45 -2.70
CA PRO A 85 2.17 5.92 -3.88
C PRO A 85 1.33 7.17 -3.58
N GLN A 86 1.01 7.94 -4.62
CA GLN A 86 0.25 9.19 -4.50
C GLN A 86 -1.13 9.02 -3.83
N VAL A 87 -1.74 7.84 -4.00
CA VAL A 87 -3.01 7.49 -3.37
C VAL A 87 -2.94 7.42 -1.83
N ILE A 88 -1.75 7.19 -1.25
CA ILE A 88 -1.48 7.32 0.17
C ILE A 88 -1.16 8.77 0.50
N SER A 89 -0.26 9.42 -0.25
CA SER A 89 0.19 10.78 0.10
C SER A 89 -0.92 11.84 0.02
N ARG A 90 -2.00 11.61 -0.73
CA ARG A 90 -3.13 12.57 -0.85
C ARG A 90 -3.91 12.79 0.45
N ALA A 91 -3.69 11.98 1.47
CA ALA A 91 -4.24 12.13 2.82
C ALA A 91 -3.12 12.30 3.85
N PRO A 92 -3.42 12.77 5.08
CA PRO A 92 -2.45 12.72 6.16
C PRO A 92 -2.04 11.27 6.43
N TRP A 93 -0.74 11.02 6.48
CA TRP A 93 -0.21 9.68 6.74
C TRP A 93 0.86 9.71 7.80
N ARG A 94 0.90 8.67 8.63
CA ARG A 94 1.82 8.54 9.76
C ARG A 94 2.88 7.49 9.44
N LEU A 95 4.13 7.84 9.68
CA LEU A 95 5.27 6.93 9.64
C LEU A 95 5.67 6.61 11.08
N LEU A 96 5.66 5.34 11.44
CA LEU A 96 6.26 4.82 12.65
C LEU A 96 7.60 4.16 12.32
N GLN A 97 8.63 4.46 13.10
CA GLN A 97 9.92 3.79 13.02
C GLN A 97 10.12 3.02 14.33
N LEU A 98 10.25 1.70 14.20
CA LEU A 98 10.40 0.78 15.32
C LEU A 98 11.88 0.48 15.49
N TYR A 99 12.35 0.52 16.73
CA TYR A 99 13.75 0.28 17.09
C TYR A 99 13.86 -0.96 17.99
N ASP A 100 15.08 -1.37 18.35
CA ASP A 100 15.34 -2.50 19.24
C ASP A 100 14.59 -2.37 20.57
N ASP A 101 14.59 -1.16 21.15
CA ASP A 101 13.76 -0.82 22.30
C ASP A 101 12.40 -0.29 21.82
N PRO A 102 11.29 -1.03 22.05
CA PRO A 102 9.98 -0.63 21.58
C PRO A 102 9.48 0.68 22.21
N THR A 103 10.01 1.08 23.37
CA THR A 103 9.66 2.34 24.04
C THR A 103 10.20 3.57 23.30
N ASN A 104 11.19 3.37 22.41
CA ASN A 104 11.80 4.41 21.59
C ASN A 104 11.17 4.57 20.20
N THR A 105 10.01 3.94 19.96
CA THR A 105 9.27 4.10 18.70
C THR A 105 9.00 5.58 18.40
N THR A 106 9.31 6.02 17.19
CA THR A 106 9.04 7.40 16.75
C THR A 106 7.86 7.44 15.81
N ALA A 107 7.12 8.56 15.82
CA ALA A 107 5.98 8.80 14.96
C ALA A 107 6.12 10.17 14.27
N VAL A 108 5.93 10.21 12.96
CA VAL A 108 5.90 11.45 12.18
C VAL A 108 4.66 11.46 11.30
N ILE A 109 3.88 12.54 11.34
CA ILE A 109 2.72 12.74 10.47
C ILE A 109 3.11 13.67 9.32
N PHE A 110 2.83 13.23 8.09
CA PHE A 110 3.01 14.02 6.88
C PHE A 110 1.67 14.58 6.42
N ARG A 111 1.65 15.88 6.10
CA ARG A 111 0.48 16.53 5.50
C ARG A 111 0.19 15.98 4.10
N PRO A 112 -1.07 16.08 3.63
CA PRO A 112 -1.43 15.74 2.26
C PRO A 112 -0.47 16.35 1.23
N ASN A 113 -0.05 15.52 0.27
CA ASN A 113 0.80 15.86 -0.87
C ASN A 113 2.17 16.46 -0.53
N SER A 114 2.61 16.37 0.74
CA SER A 114 3.87 16.99 1.16
C SER A 114 5.09 16.06 1.07
N ARG A 115 4.87 14.74 1.09
CA ARG A 115 5.95 13.74 1.12
C ARG A 115 5.51 12.45 0.43
N LEU A 116 6.37 11.93 -0.45
CA LEU A 116 6.22 10.65 -1.15
C LEU A 116 7.34 9.65 -0.82
N ALA A 117 8.45 10.14 -0.25
CA ALA A 117 9.60 9.32 0.10
C ALA A 117 10.28 9.83 1.37
N VAL A 118 10.82 8.89 2.15
CA VAL A 118 11.54 9.12 3.39
C VAL A 118 12.80 8.24 3.42
N THR A 119 13.93 8.83 3.80
CA THR A 119 15.18 8.11 4.04
C THR A 119 15.35 7.93 5.55
N ILE A 120 15.52 6.69 5.98
CA ILE A 120 15.54 6.29 7.39
C ILE A 120 16.88 5.60 7.66
N PRO A 121 17.73 6.13 8.56
CA PRO A 121 18.92 5.42 9.00
C PRO A 121 18.54 4.06 9.61
N THR A 122 19.31 3.02 9.30
CA THR A 122 19.12 1.68 9.89
C THR A 122 19.63 1.60 11.32
N VAL A 123 20.48 2.55 11.73
CA VAL A 123 20.95 2.72 13.11
C VAL A 123 20.78 4.18 13.49
N ASP A 124 20.01 4.43 14.54
CA ASP A 124 19.86 5.74 15.16
C ASP A 124 20.85 5.85 16.34
N PRO A 125 21.63 6.93 16.46
CA PRO A 125 22.63 7.08 17.54
C PRO A 125 22.06 7.04 18.96
N GLN A 126 20.78 7.38 19.14
CA GLN A 126 20.11 7.43 20.43
C GLN A 126 19.17 6.24 20.66
N ARG A 127 18.63 5.65 19.58
CA ARG A 127 17.57 4.62 19.65
C ARG A 127 18.02 3.22 19.27
N GLY A 128 19.22 3.07 18.70
CA GLY A 128 19.75 1.77 18.30
C GLY A 128 19.31 1.34 16.91
N ARG A 129 19.23 0.03 16.66
CA ARG A 129 18.91 -0.48 15.32
C ARG A 129 17.42 -0.38 15.03
N LEU A 130 17.09 -0.05 13.79
CA LEU A 130 15.74 -0.08 13.25
C LEU A 130 15.29 -1.54 13.15
N THR A 131 14.14 -1.91 13.69
CA THR A 131 13.58 -3.27 13.61
C THR A 131 12.42 -3.34 12.62
N GLY A 132 11.78 -2.21 12.34
CA GLY A 132 10.71 -2.15 11.36
C GLY A 132 10.21 -0.75 11.06
N VAL A 133 9.35 -0.68 10.06
CA VAL A 133 8.68 0.53 9.63
C VAL A 133 7.20 0.23 9.45
N VAL A 134 6.36 1.12 9.97
CA VAL A 134 4.91 1.04 9.79
C VAL A 134 4.41 2.34 9.16
N VAL A 135 3.62 2.22 8.11
CA VAL A 135 2.90 3.36 7.49
C VAL A 135 1.43 3.21 7.85
N GLN A 136 0.79 4.30 8.26
CA GLN A 136 -0.63 4.32 8.61
C GLN A 136 -1.35 5.44 7.89
N LEU A 137 -2.55 5.16 7.40
CA LEU A 137 -3.54 6.17 7.03
C LEU A 137 -4.54 6.29 8.18
N LEU A 138 -4.64 7.49 8.75
CA LEU A 138 -5.47 7.76 9.91
C LEU A 138 -6.85 8.26 9.49
N THR A 139 -7.86 7.88 10.27
CA THR A 139 -9.20 8.46 10.26
C THR A 139 -9.57 8.84 11.70
N LEU A 140 -10.71 9.51 11.86
CA LEU A 140 -11.28 9.85 13.16
C LEU A 140 -12.41 8.88 13.49
N VAL A 141 -12.43 8.43 14.74
CA VAL A 141 -13.44 7.52 15.28
C VAL A 141 -14.03 8.08 16.55
N VAL A 142 -15.25 7.70 16.86
CA VAL A 142 -15.85 7.93 18.18
C VAL A 142 -15.70 6.63 18.96
N ASP A 143 -15.05 6.71 20.11
CA ASP A 143 -14.87 5.55 20.98
C ASP A 143 -16.14 5.26 21.82
N PRO A 144 -16.20 4.14 22.58
CA PRO A 144 -17.38 3.80 23.39
C PRO A 144 -17.72 4.83 24.48
N SER A 145 -16.77 5.69 24.87
CA SER A 145 -17.01 6.81 25.78
C SER A 145 -17.59 8.05 25.09
N GLY A 146 -17.72 8.04 23.76
CA GLY A 146 -18.18 9.17 22.97
C GLY A 146 -17.09 10.18 22.61
N GLU A 147 -15.82 9.87 22.88
CA GLU A 147 -14.69 10.76 22.55
C GLU A 147 -14.16 10.50 21.14
N LEU A 148 -13.74 11.58 20.47
CA LEU A 148 -13.08 11.50 19.17
C LEU A 148 -11.62 11.09 19.33
N ARG A 149 -11.20 10.07 18.58
CA ARG A 149 -9.83 9.56 18.57
C ARG A 149 -9.34 9.31 17.15
N GLU A 150 -8.04 9.43 16.96
CA GLU A 150 -7.40 8.98 15.72
C GLU A 150 -7.23 7.45 15.73
N ALA A 151 -7.63 6.80 14.64
CA ALA A 151 -7.41 5.36 14.43
C ALA A 151 -6.89 5.10 13.01
N PRO A 152 -5.95 4.17 12.81
CA PRO A 152 -5.53 3.78 11.47
C PRO A 152 -6.64 2.99 10.78
N HIS A 153 -7.12 3.47 9.63
CA HIS A 153 -8.01 2.69 8.77
C HIS A 153 -7.23 1.81 7.79
N ALA A 154 -5.94 2.08 7.59
CA ALA A 154 -5.04 1.22 6.84
C ALA A 154 -3.64 1.26 7.44
N GLU A 155 -2.97 0.12 7.43
CA GLU A 155 -1.63 -0.07 7.97
C GLU A 155 -0.80 -0.93 7.04
N TRP A 156 0.46 -0.55 6.81
CA TRP A 156 1.48 -1.34 6.13
C TRP A 156 2.61 -1.62 7.09
N SER A 157 3.08 -2.86 7.15
CA SER A 157 4.15 -3.28 8.06
C SER A 157 5.32 -3.90 7.30
N MET A 158 6.52 -3.42 7.58
CA MET A 158 7.78 -3.94 7.06
C MET A 158 8.71 -4.23 8.23
N ARG A 159 9.16 -5.48 8.33
CA ARG A 159 10.29 -5.86 9.19
C ARG A 159 11.59 -5.64 8.43
N VAL A 160 12.61 -5.15 9.10
CA VAL A 160 13.97 -5.15 8.54
C VAL A 160 14.79 -6.27 9.19
N VAL A 161 15.67 -6.88 8.40
CA VAL A 161 16.52 -7.99 8.84
C VAL A 161 17.98 -7.65 8.55
N PHE A 162 18.83 -7.68 9.58
CA PHE A 162 20.27 -7.36 9.51
C PHE A 162 21.11 -8.58 9.12
#